data_AF-A0A1M4U5M7-F1
#
_entry.id   AF-A0A1M4U5M7-F1
#
_cell.length_a   1.000
_cell.length_b   1.000
_cell.length_c   1.000
_cell.angle_alpha   90.00
_cell.angle_beta   90.00
_cell.angle_gamma   90.00
#
_symmetry.space_group_name_H-M   'P 1'
#
loop_
_entity.id
_entity.type
_entity.pdbx_description
1 polymer ?
#
loop_
_entity_poly.entity_id
_entity_poly.type
_entity_poly.pdbx_seq_one_letter_code
_entity_poly.pdbx_strand_id
1 'polypeptide(L)'
;MGTEQFVSRTLSVWRRAGEGCVYGRITTPDGQLCFLYDNEPGPVCWWPFIHQGRLLVRIARLGDGEIQQVGAMSDEGLGCPSVPIS
;
A
#
# COMPACT_ATOMS: atom_id res chain seq x y z
N MET A 1 5.02 9.76 -2.47
CA MET A 1 4.27 9.44 -3.71
C MET A 1 5.00 8.30 -4.40
N GLY A 2 4.41 7.12 -4.42
CA GLY A 2 4.93 5.90 -5.06
C GLY A 2 3.78 5.05 -5.58
N THR A 3 4.08 3.98 -6.29
CA THR A 3 3.08 3.06 -6.83
C THR A 3 3.12 1.76 -6.04
N GLU A 4 1.95 1.29 -5.62
CA GLU A 4 1.77 -0.01 -4.96
C GLU A 4 1.25 -1.02 -5.98
N GLN A 5 1.84 -2.22 -6.01
CA GLN A 5 1.30 -3.36 -6.71
C GLN A 5 0.90 -4.44 -5.71
N PHE A 6 -0.36 -4.88 -5.81
CA PHE A 6 -0.90 -5.99 -5.03
C PHE A 6 -0.60 -7.31 -5.75
N VAL A 7 0.42 -8.04 -5.29
CA VAL A 7 0.84 -9.33 -5.89
C VAL A 7 -0.14 -10.45 -5.52
N SER A 8 -0.63 -10.42 -4.28
CA SER A 8 -1.68 -11.31 -3.78
C SER A 8 -2.50 -10.57 -2.71
N ARG A 9 -3.47 -11.25 -2.08
CA ARG A 9 -4.22 -10.68 -0.96
C ARG A 9 -3.35 -10.37 0.28
N THR A 10 -2.16 -10.96 0.38
CA THR A 10 -1.29 -10.88 1.55
C THR A 10 0.10 -10.31 1.23
N LEU A 11 0.37 -9.98 -0.03
CA LEU A 11 1.69 -9.55 -0.49
C LEU A 11 1.55 -8.36 -1.45
N SER A 12 2.33 -7.31 -1.20
CA SER A 12 2.48 -6.18 -2.10
C SER A 12 3.95 -5.88 -2.38
N VAL A 13 4.16 -5.08 -3.43
CA VAL A 13 5.43 -4.43 -3.71
C VAL A 13 5.20 -2.95 -3.94
N TRP A 14 5.95 -2.15 -3.20
CA TRP A 14 5.94 -0.71 -3.29
C TRP A 14 7.15 -0.23 -4.10
N ARG A 15 6.95 0.76 -4.96
CA ARG A 15 8.03 1.41 -5.69
C ARG A 15 7.88 2.93 -5.67
N ARG A 16 8.91 3.60 -5.18
CA ARG A 16 9.06 5.05 -5.30
C ARG A 16 10.10 5.40 -6.37
N ALA A 17 9.94 6.55 -7.02
CA ALA A 17 10.95 7.04 -7.95
C ALA A 17 12.32 7.18 -7.25
N GLY A 18 13.35 6.54 -7.79
CA GLY A 18 14.70 6.52 -7.22
C GLY A 18 14.94 5.44 -6.17
N GLU A 19 13.91 4.70 -5.75
CA GLU A 19 14.03 3.57 -4.83
C GLU A 19 13.82 2.23 -5.57
N GLY A 20 14.38 1.16 -5.00
CA GLY A 20 14.17 -0.20 -5.49
C GLY A 20 12.75 -0.72 -5.19
N CYS A 21 12.51 -1.99 -5.50
CA CYS A 21 11.28 -2.67 -5.12
C CYS A 21 11.31 -3.00 -3.63
N VAL A 22 10.30 -2.53 -2.88
CA VAL A 22 10.15 -2.80 -1.45
C VAL A 22 8.97 -3.75 -1.27
N TYR A 23 9.26 -4.99 -0.89
CA TYR A 23 8.21 -5.98 -0.65
C TYR A 23 7.60 -5.78 0.73
N GLY A 24 6.30 -6.00 0.82
CA GLY A 24 5.58 -5.88 2.07
C GLY A 24 4.48 -6.91 2.22
N ARG A 25 4.20 -7.28 3.47
CA ARG A 25 3.04 -8.09 3.82
C ARG A 25 1.82 -7.20 4.02
N ILE A 26 0.68 -7.66 3.53
CA ILE A 26 -0.61 -7.00 3.72
C ILE A 26 -1.39 -7.71 4.81
N THR A 27 -1.91 -6.94 5.75
CA THR A 27 -2.93 -7.41 6.72
C THR A 27 -4.13 -6.46 6.72
N THR A 28 -5.29 -6.97 7.18
CA THR A 28 -6.53 -6.19 7.23
C THR A 28 -7.22 -6.18 8.60
N PRO A 29 -6.51 -5.84 9.69
CA PRO A 29 -7.10 -5.82 11.03
C PRO A 29 -8.15 -4.72 11.14
N ASP A 30 -9.31 -5.05 11.72
CA ASP A 30 -10.40 -4.11 12.00
C ASP A 30 -10.89 -3.31 10.77
N GLY A 31 -10.69 -3.82 9.56
CA GLY A 31 -11.04 -3.14 8.31
C GLY A 31 -10.00 -2.13 7.80
N GLN A 32 -8.85 -2.04 8.44
CA GLN A 32 -7.70 -1.27 7.97
C GLN A 32 -7.00 -2.01 6.83
N LEU A 33 -6.20 -1.30 6.03
CA LEU A 33 -5.21 -1.88 5.13
C LEU A 33 -3.83 -1.56 5.67
N CYS A 34 -3.12 -2.56 6.18
CA CYS A 34 -1.82 -2.40 6.80
C CYS A 34 -0.72 -3.04 5.97
N PHE A 35 0.33 -2.26 5.71
CA PHE A 35 1.52 -2.70 5.00
C PHE A 35 2.69 -2.83 5.98
N LEU A 36 3.34 -4.00 5.99
CA LEU A 36 4.55 -4.27 6.75
C LEU A 36 5.69 -4.44 5.76
N TYR A 37 6.52 -3.41 5.63
CA TYR A 37 7.69 -3.42 4.76
C TYR A 37 8.96 -3.72 5.58
N ASP A 38 9.92 -4.40 4.95
CA ASP A 38 11.16 -4.84 5.62
C ASP A 38 12.05 -3.66 6.08
N ASN A 39 11.88 -2.48 5.49
CA ASN A 39 12.67 -1.28 5.75
C ASN A 39 12.00 -0.30 6.72
N GLU A 40 10.80 -0.59 7.21
CA GLU A 40 10.04 0.30 8.10
C GLU A 40 9.97 -0.27 9.53
N PRO A 41 9.95 0.60 10.57
CA PRO A 41 9.98 0.16 11.96
C PRO A 41 8.68 -0.52 12.43
N GLY A 42 7.61 -0.46 11.63
CA GLY A 42 6.32 -1.05 11.98
C GLY A 42 5.29 -0.96 10.84
N PRO A 43 4.08 -1.48 11.06
CA PRO A 43 3.02 -1.46 10.05
C PRO A 43 2.57 -0.01 9.76
N VAL A 44 2.41 0.30 8.47
CA VAL A 44 1.76 1.53 8.02
C VAL A 44 0.32 1.19 7.61
N CYS A 45 -0.64 1.66 8.40
CA CYS A 45 -2.05 1.32 8.24
C CYS A 45 -2.88 2.47 7.68
N TRP A 46 -3.86 2.13 6.84
CA TRP A 46 -4.72 3.07 6.13
C TRP A 46 -6.19 2.66 6.22
N TRP A 47 -7.07 3.65 6.28
CA TRP A 47 -8.51 3.50 6.09
C TRP A 47 -8.88 3.90 4.67
N PRO A 48 -9.24 2.96 3.78
CA PRO A 48 -9.75 3.29 2.46
C PRO A 48 -11.19 3.80 2.54
N PHE A 49 -11.52 4.84 1.78
CA PHE A 49 -12.88 5.35 1.67
C PHE A 49 -13.13 5.99 0.31
N ILE A 50 -14.39 6.00 -0.11
CA ILE A 50 -14.83 6.71 -1.31
C ILE A 50 -15.35 8.09 -0.93
N HIS A 51 -14.83 9.13 -1.56
CA HIS A 51 -15.34 10.49 -1.44
C HIS A 51 -15.46 11.12 -2.82
N GLN A 52 -16.66 11.61 -3.17
CA GLN A 52 -16.96 12.21 -4.48
C GLN A 52 -16.54 11.31 -5.67
N GLY A 53 -16.76 9.99 -5.54
CA GLY A 53 -16.42 9.00 -6.58
C GLY A 53 -14.93 8.69 -6.72
N ARG A 54 -14.08 9.24 -5.86
CA ARG A 54 -12.63 8.97 -5.83
C ARG A 54 -12.29 8.04 -4.68
N LEU A 55 -11.29 7.18 -4.88
CA LEU A 55 -10.72 6.37 -3.82
C LEU A 55 -9.65 7.19 -3.08
N LEU A 56 -9.82 7.31 -1.77
CA LEU A 56 -8.87 7.95 -0.88
C LEU A 56 -8.48 6.99 0.23
N VAL A 57 -7.33 7.25 0.84
CA VAL A 57 -6.83 6.56 2.02
C VAL A 57 -6.50 7.58 3.10
N ARG A 58 -6.93 7.33 4.34
CA ARG A 58 -6.56 8.12 5.51
C ARG A 58 -5.65 7.29 6.40
N ILE A 59 -4.52 7.85 6.83
CA ILE A 59 -3.62 7.13 7.74
C ILE A 59 -4.33 6.77 9.06
N ALA A 60 -4.24 5.50 9.46
CA ALA A 60 -4.91 4.93 10.63
C ALA A 60 -4.14 5.22 11.92
N ARG A 61 -4.00 6.51 12.25
CA ARG A 61 -3.44 6.98 13.53
C ARG A 61 -4.40 7.93 14.24
N LEU A 62 -4.23 8.05 15.55
CA LEU A 62 -4.97 9.01 16.37
C LEU A 62 -4.58 10.45 15.98
N GLY A 63 -5.57 11.34 15.93
CA GLY A 63 -5.39 12.76 15.56
C GLY A 63 -5.58 13.06 14.07
N ASP A 64 -5.09 14.23 13.65
CA ASP A 64 -5.14 14.67 12.26
C ASP A 64 -4.33 13.71 11.39
N GLY A 65 -5.07 12.99 10.53
CA GLY A 65 -4.53 11.97 9.64
C GLY A 65 -4.30 12.54 8.26
N GLU A 66 -3.13 12.28 7.70
CA GLU A 66 -2.86 12.47 6.27
C GLU A 66 -3.90 11.71 5.43
N ILE A 67 -4.48 12.40 4.45
CA ILE A 67 -5.37 11.83 3.44
C ILE A 67 -4.64 11.87 2.10
N GLN A 68 -4.60 10.74 1.41
CA GLN A 68 -4.07 10.63 0.06
C GLN A 68 -5.15 10.16 -0.90
N GLN A 69 -5.13 10.69 -2.12
CA GLN A 69 -5.98 10.20 -3.21
C GLN A 69 -5.22 9.11 -3.98
N VAL A 70 -5.89 8.00 -4.30
CA VAL A 70 -5.38 7.03 -5.27
C VAL A 70 -5.51 7.63 -6.66
N GLY A 71 -4.37 7.84 -7.33
CA GLY A 71 -4.32 8.56 -8.61
C GLY A 71 -4.87 7.74 -9.78
N ALA A 72 -4.40 6.51 -9.92
CA ALA A 72 -4.81 5.57 -10.95
C ALA A 72 -4.70 4.13 -10.44
N MET A 73 -5.46 3.23 -11.04
CA MET A 73 -5.38 1.79 -10.83
C MET A 73 -5.26 1.13 -12.21
N SER A 74 -4.36 0.17 -12.33
CA SER A 74 -4.09 -0.57 -13.56
C SER A 74 -3.63 -1.97 -13.24
N ASP A 75 -3.77 -2.88 -14.19
CA ASP A 75 -3.21 -4.24 -14.12
C ASP A 75 -1.75 -4.30 -14.60
N GLU A 76 -1.17 -3.17 -15.02
CA GLU A 76 0.24 -3.08 -15.41
C GLU A 76 1.16 -3.31 -14.21
N GLY A 77 2.06 -4.29 -14.33
CA GLY A 77 3.02 -4.62 -13.27
C GLY A 77 4.19 -3.63 -13.20
N LEU A 78 4.77 -3.47 -12.02
CA LEU A 78 5.90 -2.55 -11.76
C LEU A 78 7.26 -3.06 -12.25
N GLY A 79 7.31 -4.25 -12.85
CA GLY A 79 8.53 -4.91 -13.28
C GLY A 79 9.43 -5.39 -12.14
N CYS A 80 8.89 -5.52 -10.92
CA CYS A 80 9.62 -6.04 -9.77
C CYS A 80 9.74 -7.57 -9.87
N PRO A 81 10.91 -8.16 -9.56
CA PRO A 81 11.08 -9.62 -9.52
C PRO A 81 10.04 -10.26 -8.60
N SER A 82 9.26 -11.22 -9.06
CA SER A 82 8.34 -11.94 -8.16
C SER A 82 9.17 -12.81 -7.21
N VAL A 83 9.11 -12.53 -5.90
CA VAL A 83 9.61 -13.49 -4.90
C VAL A 83 8.73 -14.75 -5.02
N PRO A 84 9.30 -15.97 -5.06
CA PRO A 84 8.49 -17.18 -5.06
C PRO A 84 7.61 -17.18 -3.80
N ILE A 85 6.30 -17.19 -4.00
CA ILE A 85 5.33 -17.42 -2.94
C ILE A 85 5.47 -18.90 -2.56
N SER A 86 6.08 -19.16 -1.40
CA SER A 86 6.15 -20.49 -0.80
C SER A 86 4.77 -21.01 -0.41
#